data_AF-A0A929DAZ6-F1
#
_entry.id   AF-A0A929DAZ6-F1
#
_cell.length_a   1.000
_cell.length_b   1.000
_cell.length_c   1.000
_cell.angle_alpha   90.00
_cell.angle_beta   90.00
_cell.angle_gamma   90.00
#
_symmetry.space_group_name_H-M   'P 1'
#
loop_
_entity.id
_entity.type
_entity.pdbx_description
1 polymer ?
#
loop_
_entity_poly.entity_id
_entity_poly.type
_entity_poly.pdbx_seq_one_letter_code
_entity_poly.pdbx_strand_id
1 'polypeptide(L)'
;MTDRRVRVVPALLTDSASALSTMARVAGGFATFVQVDIMDGQFVPSRSITADDLQSAAMPFDWEAHLMVQCPETYFAPMKRAGAQRVIFHQKASGDSVASIRAARELGLDVGLALNPETPVDTVLHLLERLDVLLLLTVTPG
;
A
#
# COMPACT_ATOMS: atom_id res chain seq x y z
N MET A 1 10.13 -3.64 26.35
CA MET A 1 10.47 -2.46 25.52
C MET A 1 10.63 -2.96 24.10
N THR A 2 9.65 -2.71 23.23
CA THR A 2 9.77 -3.08 21.81
C THR A 2 10.86 -2.22 21.18
N ASP A 3 11.79 -2.86 20.47
CA ASP A 3 12.89 -2.21 19.76
C ASP A 3 12.30 -1.30 18.67
N ARG A 4 12.08 -0.02 18.99
CA ARG A 4 11.58 1.01 18.05
C ARG A 4 12.71 1.45 17.14
N ARG A 5 13.17 0.57 16.26
CA ARG A 5 14.10 0.96 15.19
C ARG A 5 13.35 1.78 14.15
N VAL A 6 13.90 2.94 13.82
CA VAL A 6 13.52 3.68 12.62
C VAL A 6 13.92 2.83 11.41
N ARG A 7 12.98 2.66 10.47
CA ARG A 7 13.19 1.93 9.22
C ARG A 7 13.01 2.88 8.05
N VAL A 8 13.84 2.73 7.03
CA VAL A 8 13.62 3.35 5.72
C VAL A 8 12.99 2.28 4.84
N VAL A 9 11.77 2.54 4.37
CA VAL A 9 11.04 1.67 3.43
C VAL A 9 11.05 2.35 2.07
N PRO A 10 11.81 1.84 1.08
CA PRO A 10 11.81 2.41 -0.26
C PRO A 10 10.44 2.22 -0.91
N ALA A 11 9.95 3.25 -1.60
CA ALA A 11 8.75 3.15 -2.42
C ALA A 11 9.13 2.84 -3.88
N LEU A 12 8.47 1.85 -4.47
CA LEU A 12 8.56 1.55 -5.90
C LEU A 12 7.32 2.11 -6.59
N LEU A 13 7.54 3.02 -7.54
CA LEU A 13 6.48 3.63 -8.33
C LEU A 13 6.89 3.66 -9.81
N THR A 14 6.11 2.99 -10.64
CA THR A 14 6.27 2.95 -12.10
C THR A 14 4.99 2.43 -12.75
N ASP A 15 4.83 2.69 -14.04
CA ASP A 15 3.80 2.17 -14.93
C ASP A 15 4.32 1.07 -15.87
N SER A 16 5.58 0.65 -15.71
CA SER A 16 6.26 -0.29 -16.60
C SER A 16 6.74 -1.54 -15.86
N ALA A 17 6.32 -2.72 -16.32
CA ALA A 17 6.73 -4.00 -15.75
C ALA A 17 8.25 -4.24 -15.81
N SER A 18 8.92 -3.75 -16.86
CA SER A 18 10.38 -3.88 -17.00
C SER A 18 11.13 -2.94 -16.05
N ALA A 19 10.60 -1.74 -15.84
CA ALA A 19 11.10 -0.81 -14.84
C ALA A 19 10.91 -1.37 -13.43
N LEU A 20 9.73 -1.93 -13.12
CA LEU A 20 9.44 -2.60 -11.84
C LEU A 20 10.48 -3.67 -11.53
N SER A 21 10.74 -4.56 -12.49
CA SER A 21 11.74 -5.63 -12.34
C SER A 21 13.14 -5.09 -12.07
N THR A 22 13.50 -3.98 -12.73
CA THR A 22 14.79 -3.31 -12.51
C THR A 22 14.86 -2.68 -11.12
N MET A 23 13.82 -1.95 -10.71
CA MET A 23 13.74 -1.32 -9.40
C MET A 23 13.75 -2.35 -8.27
N ALA A 24 13.01 -3.45 -8.40
CA ALA A 24 12.99 -4.53 -7.43
C ALA A 24 14.37 -5.17 -7.25
N ARG A 25 15.10 -5.42 -8.34
CA ARG A 25 16.47 -5.93 -8.26
C ARG A 25 17.44 -4.97 -7.56
N VAL A 26 17.34 -3.67 -7.85
CA VAL A 26 18.18 -2.65 -7.19
C VAL A 26 17.82 -2.55 -5.70
N ALA A 27 16.54 -2.46 -5.37
CA ALA A 27 16.05 -2.38 -3.99
C ALA A 27 16.44 -3.61 -3.16
N GLY A 28 16.40 -4.82 -3.75
CA GLY A 28 16.84 -6.05 -3.09
C GLY A 28 18.32 -6.06 -2.68
N GLY A 29 19.14 -5.15 -3.21
CA GLY A 29 20.53 -4.97 -2.78
C GLY A 29 20.70 -4.26 -1.43
N PHE A 30 19.67 -3.56 -0.94
CA PHE A 30 19.77 -2.73 0.27
C PHE A 30 18.53 -2.71 1.18
N ALA A 31 17.40 -3.29 0.74
CA ALA A 31 16.16 -3.33 1.50
C ALA A 31 15.57 -4.74 1.54
N THR A 32 15.04 -5.12 2.70
CA THR A 32 14.31 -6.38 2.91
C THR A 32 12.79 -6.18 2.92
N PHE A 33 12.34 -4.93 2.84
CA PHE A 33 10.93 -4.56 2.83
C PHE A 33 10.74 -3.28 2.01
N VAL A 34 9.75 -3.25 1.13
CA VAL A 34 9.44 -2.09 0.29
C VAL A 34 7.95 -1.77 0.30
N GLN A 35 7.61 -0.54 -0.04
CA GLN A 35 6.26 -0.14 -0.41
C GLN A 35 6.15 -0.12 -1.94
N VAL A 36 5.01 -0.53 -2.46
CA VAL A 36 4.68 -0.41 -3.88
C VAL A 36 3.44 0.46 -4.03
N ASP A 37 3.57 1.53 -4.78
CA ASP A 37 2.50 2.51 -4.99
C ASP A 37 1.62 2.08 -6.19
N ILE A 38 0.33 1.89 -5.93
CA ILE A 38 -0.67 1.47 -6.92
C ILE A 38 -1.66 2.61 -7.17
N MET A 39 -1.76 3.05 -8.42
CA MET A 39 -2.61 4.14 -8.89
C MET A 39 -3.52 3.66 -10.02
N ASP A 40 -4.82 3.94 -9.92
CA ASP A 40 -5.83 3.42 -10.86
C ASP A 40 -6.33 4.43 -11.90
N GLY A 41 -5.83 5.67 -11.87
CA GLY A 41 -6.28 6.74 -12.75
C GLY A 41 -7.69 7.26 -12.42
N GLN A 42 -8.31 6.85 -11.30
CA GLN A 42 -9.64 7.28 -10.86
C GLN A 42 -9.59 8.02 -9.53
N PHE A 43 -8.89 7.48 -8.53
CA PHE A 43 -8.67 8.18 -7.26
C PHE A 43 -7.61 9.28 -7.39
N VAL A 44 -6.58 9.01 -8.20
CA VAL A 44 -5.57 9.97 -8.65
C VAL A 44 -5.52 9.98 -10.18
N PRO A 45 -5.06 11.06 -10.85
CA PRO A 45 -5.05 11.12 -12.31
C PRO A 45 -4.04 10.16 -12.97
N SER A 46 -3.00 9.80 -12.23
CA SER A 46 -1.90 8.94 -12.68
C SER A 46 -2.28 7.45 -12.60
N ARG A 47 -1.62 6.61 -13.41
CA ARG A 47 -1.73 5.15 -13.38
C ARG A 47 -0.36 4.52 -13.09
N SER A 48 -0.35 3.38 -12.43
CA SER A 48 0.87 2.58 -12.18
C SER A 48 0.72 1.15 -12.74
N ILE A 49 1.70 0.30 -12.43
CA ILE A 49 1.64 -1.15 -12.58
C ILE A 49 0.36 -1.78 -11.98
N THR A 50 0.03 -2.95 -12.49
CA THR A 50 -1.13 -3.75 -12.10
C THR A 50 -0.76 -4.93 -11.19
N ALA A 51 -1.78 -5.62 -10.67
CA ALA A 51 -1.59 -6.86 -9.93
C ALA A 51 -0.95 -7.99 -10.77
N ASP A 52 -1.12 -7.96 -12.09
CA ASP A 52 -0.56 -8.98 -12.99
C ASP A 52 0.92 -8.71 -13.27
N ASP A 53 1.31 -7.43 -13.37
CA ASP A 53 2.72 -7.03 -13.43
C ASP A 53 3.46 -7.45 -12.16
N LEU A 54 2.82 -7.30 -10.99
CA LEU A 54 3.36 -7.73 -9.69
C LEU A 54 3.50 -9.24 -9.58
N GLN A 55 2.49 -10.01 -10.01
CA GLN A 55 2.57 -11.48 -10.03
C GLN A 55 3.70 -11.99 -10.94
N SER A 56 3.99 -11.24 -12.01
CA SER A 56 5.05 -11.59 -12.96
C SER A 56 6.43 -11.12 -12.51
N ALA A 57 6.52 -10.21 -11.55
CA ALA A 57 7.76 -9.65 -11.05
C ALA A 57 8.37 -10.53 -9.94
N ALA A 58 9.68 -10.76 -10.02
CA ALA A 58 10.42 -11.37 -8.91
C ALA A 58 10.69 -10.31 -7.84
N MET A 59 9.98 -10.39 -6.71
CA MET A 59 10.14 -9.50 -5.55
C MET A 59 11.04 -10.19 -4.52
N PRO A 60 12.33 -9.81 -4.38
CA PRO A 60 13.28 -10.49 -3.48
C PRO A 60 13.12 -10.10 -2.00
N PHE A 61 12.01 -9.46 -1.64
CA PHE A 61 11.71 -8.88 -0.33
C PHE A 61 10.23 -9.00 -0.01
N ASP A 62 9.88 -8.84 1.26
CA ASP A 62 8.50 -8.59 1.67
C ASP A 62 8.05 -7.21 1.18
N TRP A 63 6.75 -7.01 0.94
CA TRP A 63 6.26 -5.72 0.45
C TRP A 63 4.83 -5.41 0.88
N GLU A 64 4.51 -4.12 0.87
CA GLU A 64 3.18 -3.58 1.11
C GLU A 64 2.66 -2.76 -0.07
N ALA A 65 1.36 -2.85 -0.32
CA ALA A 65 0.69 -2.10 -1.38
C ALA A 65 0.09 -0.81 -0.80
N HIS A 66 0.56 0.34 -1.28
CA HIS A 66 -0.09 1.62 -1.02
C HIS A 66 -1.07 1.92 -2.16
N LEU A 67 -2.35 1.84 -1.83
CA LEU A 67 -3.47 1.85 -2.76
C LEU A 67 -4.05 3.27 -2.90
N MET A 68 -3.56 4.01 -3.89
CA MET A 68 -4.13 5.26 -4.38
C MET A 68 -5.19 4.95 -5.45
N VAL A 69 -6.24 4.24 -5.03
CA VAL A 69 -7.27 3.68 -5.94
C VAL A 69 -8.68 3.92 -5.41
N GLN A 70 -9.67 3.93 -6.30
CA GLN A 70 -11.08 3.92 -5.95
C GLN A 70 -11.51 2.50 -5.57
N CYS A 71 -12.41 2.35 -4.59
CA CYS A 71 -12.93 1.06 -4.13
C CYS A 71 -11.80 0.06 -3.80
N PRO A 72 -10.95 0.37 -2.78
CA PRO A 72 -9.73 -0.37 -2.48
C PRO A 72 -9.96 -1.85 -2.20
N GLU A 73 -11.17 -2.24 -1.78
CA GLU A 73 -11.56 -3.62 -1.49
C GLU A 73 -11.39 -4.54 -2.70
N THR A 74 -11.57 -3.99 -3.91
CA THR A 74 -11.39 -4.73 -5.16
C THR A 74 -9.94 -5.13 -5.42
N TYR A 75 -8.98 -4.46 -4.78
CA TYR A 75 -7.55 -4.70 -4.94
C TYR A 75 -6.98 -5.65 -3.88
N PHE A 76 -7.67 -5.88 -2.75
CA PHE A 76 -7.11 -6.67 -1.64
C PHE A 76 -6.76 -8.11 -2.06
N ALA A 77 -7.71 -8.84 -2.68
CA ALA A 77 -7.46 -10.21 -3.11
C ALA A 77 -6.40 -10.31 -4.22
N PRO A 78 -6.42 -9.46 -5.28
CA PRO A 78 -5.32 -9.38 -6.24
C PRO A 78 -3.95 -9.11 -5.61
N MET A 79 -3.85 -8.13 -4.69
CA MET A 79 -2.59 -7.80 -4.01
C MET A 79 -2.10 -8.98 -3.15
N LYS A 80 -3.00 -9.64 -2.43
CA LYS A 80 -2.64 -10.83 -1.65
C LYS A 80 -2.10 -11.94 -2.55
N ARG A 81 -2.76 -12.21 -3.69
CA ARG A 81 -2.30 -13.20 -4.68
C ARG A 81 -0.94 -12.83 -5.27
N ALA A 82 -0.66 -11.55 -5.46
CA ALA A 82 0.63 -11.05 -5.90
C ALA A 82 1.73 -11.13 -4.81
N GLY A 83 1.37 -11.46 -3.57
CA GLY A 83 2.32 -11.64 -2.47
C GLY A 83 2.45 -10.44 -1.53
N ALA A 84 1.56 -9.44 -1.59
CA ALA A 84 1.56 -8.35 -0.63
C ALA A 84 1.32 -8.87 0.79
N GLN A 85 2.09 -8.34 1.74
CA GLN A 85 1.92 -8.62 3.18
C GLN A 85 0.89 -7.68 3.80
N ARG A 86 0.84 -6.43 3.32
CA ARG A 86 -0.04 -5.38 3.81
C ARG A 86 -0.68 -4.61 2.65
N VAL A 87 -1.91 -4.15 2.88
CA VAL A 87 -2.54 -3.11 2.07
C VAL A 87 -2.73 -1.84 2.89
N ILE A 88 -2.37 -0.69 2.33
CA ILE A 88 -2.55 0.63 2.91
C ILE A 88 -3.47 1.40 1.96
N PHE A 89 -4.68 1.73 2.37
CA PHE A 89 -5.64 2.43 1.51
C PHE A 89 -6.02 3.79 2.09
N HIS A 90 -6.41 4.72 1.23
CA HIS A 90 -6.87 6.03 1.67
C HIS A 90 -8.25 5.94 2.33
N GLN A 91 -8.41 6.54 3.51
CA GLN A 91 -9.69 6.58 4.22
C GLN A 91 -10.83 7.07 3.30
N LYS A 92 -10.58 8.14 2.54
CA LYS A 92 -11.55 8.76 1.62
C LYS A 92 -11.95 7.87 0.44
N ALA A 93 -11.16 6.85 0.11
CA ALA A 93 -11.44 5.95 -1.01
C ALA A 93 -12.39 4.80 -0.64
N SER A 94 -12.57 4.55 0.66
CA SER A 94 -13.46 3.51 1.18
C SER A 94 -14.80 4.12 1.60
N GLY A 95 -15.90 3.43 1.27
CA GLY A 95 -17.24 3.80 1.75
C GLY A 95 -17.46 3.49 3.24
N ASP A 96 -16.77 2.48 3.77
CA ASP A 96 -16.79 2.07 5.18
C ASP A 96 -15.44 1.45 5.55
N SER A 97 -14.58 2.23 6.18
CA SER A 97 -13.22 1.79 6.53
C SER A 97 -13.21 0.59 7.48
N VAL A 98 -14.22 0.42 8.36
CA VAL A 98 -14.28 -0.73 9.28
C VAL A 98 -14.54 -2.01 8.48
N ALA A 99 -15.47 -1.96 7.54
CA ALA A 99 -15.74 -3.08 6.65
C ALA A 99 -14.53 -3.41 5.76
N SER A 100 -13.84 -2.40 5.21
CA SER A 100 -12.63 -2.61 4.39
C SER A 100 -11.50 -3.24 5.20
N ILE A 101 -11.25 -2.76 6.43
CA ILE A 101 -10.24 -3.34 7.32
C ILE A 101 -10.55 -4.82 7.58
N ARG A 102 -11.82 -5.15 7.89
CA ARG A 102 -12.23 -6.55 8.10
C ARG A 102 -11.99 -7.40 6.85
N ALA A 103 -12.38 -6.91 5.67
CA ALA A 103 -12.22 -7.64 4.41
C ALA A 103 -10.75 -7.94 4.09
N ALA A 104 -9.84 -6.99 4.31
CA ALA A 104 -8.41 -7.22 4.13
C ALA A 104 -7.86 -8.26 5.13
N ARG A 105 -8.26 -8.20 6.40
CA ARG A 105 -7.86 -9.17 7.43
C ARG A 105 -8.34 -10.59 7.13
N GLU A 106 -9.56 -10.76 6.61
CA GLU A 106 -10.10 -12.06 6.20
C GLU A 106 -9.27 -12.74 5.10
N LEU A 107 -8.56 -11.95 4.29
CA LEU A 107 -7.61 -12.42 3.28
C LEU A 107 -6.19 -12.68 3.84
N GLY A 108 -5.99 -12.47 5.14
CA GLY A 108 -4.68 -12.61 5.79
C GLY A 108 -3.70 -11.51 5.39
N LEU A 109 -4.19 -10.30 5.11
CA LEU A 109 -3.38 -9.11 4.94
C LEU A 109 -3.28 -8.32 6.26
N ASP A 110 -2.12 -7.74 6.50
CA ASP A 110 -2.00 -6.58 7.36
C ASP A 110 -2.72 -5.38 6.73
N VAL A 111 -3.13 -4.42 7.55
CA VAL A 111 -3.93 -3.27 7.13
C VAL A 111 -3.34 -1.97 7.64
N GLY A 112 -3.20 -1.00 6.73
CA GLY A 112 -2.95 0.39 7.08
C GLY A 112 -3.97 1.33 6.46
N LEU A 113 -4.03 2.55 7.02
CA LEU A 113 -4.75 3.66 6.42
C LEU A 113 -3.78 4.77 6.02
N ALA A 114 -4.04 5.37 4.86
CA ALA A 114 -3.34 6.54 4.37
C ALA A 114 -4.19 7.81 4.59
N LEU A 115 -3.56 8.88 5.08
CA LEU A 115 -4.16 10.20 5.23
C LEU A 115 -3.45 11.21 4.33
N ASN A 116 -4.23 11.87 3.47
CA ASN A 116 -3.73 13.01 2.71
C ASN A 116 -3.39 14.17 3.66
N PRO A 117 -2.51 15.11 3.26
CA PRO A 117 -2.10 16.23 4.12
C PRO A 117 -3.26 17.05 4.68
N GLU A 118 -4.33 17.22 3.91
CA GLU A 118 -5.52 17.98 4.31
C GLU A 118 -6.51 17.21 5.18
N THR A 119 -6.28 15.90 5.40
CA THR A 119 -7.19 15.06 6.18
C THR A 119 -6.79 15.10 7.66
N PRO A 120 -7.66 15.63 8.54
CA PRO A 120 -7.37 15.69 9.96
C PRO A 120 -7.15 14.29 10.57
N VAL A 121 -6.16 14.14 11.46
CA VAL A 121 -5.82 12.84 12.07
C VAL A 121 -6.93 12.30 12.99
N ASP A 122 -7.74 13.19 13.55
CA ASP A 122 -8.88 12.83 14.41
C ASP A 122 -9.91 11.94 13.71
N THR A 123 -10.01 11.99 12.38
CA THR A 123 -10.93 11.18 11.57
C THR A 123 -10.66 9.68 11.67
N VAL A 124 -9.45 9.27 12.05
CA VAL A 124 -9.03 7.85 12.13
C VAL A 124 -8.66 7.40 13.53
N LEU A 125 -8.74 8.25 14.56
CA LEU A 125 -8.36 7.88 15.94
C LEU A 125 -9.12 6.65 16.44
N HIS A 126 -10.41 6.56 16.11
CA HIS A 126 -11.27 5.43 16.48
C HIS A 126 -10.92 4.11 15.78
N LEU A 127 -10.05 4.14 14.76
CA LEU A 127 -9.61 2.97 14.00
C LEU A 127 -8.20 2.52 14.39
N LEU A 128 -7.42 3.31 15.14
CA LEU A 128 -6.00 3.06 15.36
C LEU A 128 -5.68 1.67 15.91
N GLU A 129 -6.49 1.16 16.84
CA GLU A 129 -6.29 -0.17 17.43
C GLU A 129 -6.54 -1.32 16.44
N ARG A 130 -7.08 -1.03 15.26
CA ARG A 130 -7.37 -2.00 14.19
C ARG A 130 -6.32 -2.01 13.08
N LEU A 131 -5.41 -1.02 13.08
CA LEU A 131 -4.41 -0.80 12.04
C LEU A 131 -3.03 -1.28 12.48
N ASP A 132 -2.27 -1.81 11.53
CA ASP A 132 -0.84 -2.09 11.73
C ASP A 132 0.01 -0.86 11.44
N VAL A 133 -0.43 -0.02 10.50
CA VAL A 133 0.25 1.22 10.08
C VAL A 133 -0.74 2.34 9.80
N LEU A 134 -0.38 3.55 10.20
CA LEU A 134 -0.98 4.79 9.70
C LEU A 134 0.05 5.53 8.85
N LEU A 135 -0.24 5.70 7.57
CA LEU A 135 0.60 6.43 6.61
C LEU A 135 0.13 7.88 6.51
N LEU A 136 0.97 8.82 6.93
CA LEU A 136 0.71 10.26 6.79
C LEU A 136 1.42 10.76 5.54
N LEU A 137 0.67 11.18 4.53
CA LEU A 137 1.27 11.76 3.34
C LEU A 137 1.79 13.17 3.62
N THR A 138 2.95 13.49 3.03
CA THR A 138 3.55 14.83 3.07
C THR A 138 3.27 15.64 1.80
N VAL A 139 2.63 15.02 0.80
CA VAL A 139 2.25 15.61 -0.49
C VAL A 139 0.87 15.12 -0.89
N THR A 140 0.19 15.84 -1.79
CA THR A 140 -1.03 15.34 -2.41
C THR A 140 -0.69 14.15 -3.31
N PRO A 141 -1.39 13.00 -3.17
CA PRO A 141 -1.12 11.82 -3.99
C PRO A 141 -1.55 12.04 -5.45
N GLY A 142 -0.83 11.43 -6.39
CA GLY A 142 -1.08 11.49 -7.84
C GLY A 142 -0.08 12.32 -8.62
#